data_AF-A0A7J0CV92-F1
#
_entry.id   AF-A0A7J0CV92-F1
#
_cell.length_a   1.000
_cell.length_b   1.000
_cell.length_c   1.000
_cell.angle_alpha   90.00
_cell.angle_beta   90.00
_cell.angle_gamma   90.00
#
_symmetry.space_group_name_H-M   'P 1'
#
loop_
_entity.id
_entity.type
_entity.pdbx_description
1 polymer ?
#
loop_
_entity_poly.entity_id
_entity_poly.type
_entity_poly.pdbx_seq_one_letter_code
_entity_poly.pdbx_strand_id
1 'polypeptide(L)'
;MFPANVLDVLLPAVVRDQARADHERWQRHNPDARPWIRTTVWQVPVRWFVLFRDEEREYAAADGEGGEPVLRYRTPMVEARRRLARGLRTLRESAAQGPLTEGLVDVGRWLEEFHPRSLVELDYGGLVHALSAEQLAGDRSAADVAEGLAALGTGDSEGAGEAYARLAERWRAVRDRQFTN
;
A
#
# COMPACT_ATOMS: atom_id res chain seq x y z
N MET A 1 -12.84 -5.47 -14.30
CA MET A 1 -13.77 -6.57 -13.96
C MET A 1 -14.20 -7.20 -15.28
N PHE A 2 -14.23 -8.54 -15.40
CA PHE A 2 -14.67 -9.17 -16.64
C PHE A 2 -16.13 -8.80 -16.96
N PRO A 3 -16.49 -8.61 -18.24
CA PRO A 3 -17.88 -8.54 -18.67
C PRO A 3 -18.67 -9.74 -18.15
N ALA A 4 -19.95 -9.55 -17.79
CA ALA A 4 -20.75 -10.60 -17.11
C ALA A 4 -20.78 -11.92 -17.89
N ASN A 5 -20.90 -11.86 -19.21
CA ASN A 5 -20.87 -13.03 -20.10
C ASN A 5 -19.52 -13.77 -20.08
N VAL A 6 -18.40 -13.06 -19.96
CA VAL A 6 -17.06 -13.67 -19.85
C VAL A 6 -16.85 -14.25 -18.45
N LEU A 7 -17.34 -13.54 -17.43
CA LEU A 7 -17.25 -13.97 -16.05
C LEU A 7 -18.03 -15.28 -15.83
N ASP A 8 -19.22 -15.42 -16.40
CA ASP A 8 -20.03 -16.64 -16.27
C ASP A 8 -19.42 -17.86 -16.97
N VAL A 9 -18.63 -17.65 -18.01
CA VAL A 9 -17.90 -18.73 -18.70
C VAL A 9 -16.69 -19.17 -17.88
N LEU A 10 -15.90 -18.23 -17.37
CA LEU A 10 -14.66 -18.53 -16.62
C LEU A 10 -14.93 -18.94 -15.16
N LEU A 11 -15.96 -18.36 -14.55
CA LEU A 11 -16.35 -18.54 -13.16
C LEU A 11 -17.89 -18.58 -13.08
N PRO A 12 -18.50 -19.74 -13.39
CA PRO A 12 -19.95 -19.92 -13.39
C PRO A 12 -20.60 -19.45 -12.09
N ALA A 13 -21.78 -18.85 -12.19
CA ALA A 13 -22.52 -18.30 -11.05
C ALA A 13 -22.65 -19.31 -9.90
N VAL A 14 -22.95 -20.58 -10.20
CA VAL A 14 -23.05 -21.65 -9.19
C VAL A 14 -21.76 -21.84 -8.39
N VAL A 15 -20.58 -21.72 -9.01
CA VAL A 15 -19.29 -21.85 -8.32
C VAL A 15 -19.05 -20.62 -7.45
N ARG A 16 -19.39 -19.42 -7.93
CA ARG A 16 -19.25 -18.17 -7.17
C ARG A 16 -20.16 -18.15 -5.95
N ASP A 17 -21.40 -18.60 -6.09
CA ASP A 17 -22.38 -18.68 -5.01
C ASP A 17 -21.98 -19.73 -3.98
N GLN A 18 -21.52 -20.90 -4.44
CA GLN A 18 -21.01 -21.94 -3.56
C GLN A 18 -19.78 -21.46 -2.77
N ALA A 19 -18.81 -20.83 -3.43
CA ALA A 19 -17.63 -20.27 -2.78
C ALA A 19 -17.99 -19.21 -1.73
N ARG A 20 -18.98 -18.35 -2.00
CA ARG A 20 -19.51 -17.39 -1.04
C ARG A 20 -20.13 -18.09 0.16
N ALA A 21 -21.00 -19.07 -0.06
CA ALA A 21 -21.65 -19.82 1.01
C ALA A 21 -20.65 -20.61 1.87
N ASP A 22 -19.61 -21.18 1.26
CA ASP A 22 -18.51 -21.83 1.97
C ASP A 22 -17.69 -20.84 2.79
N HIS A 23 -17.40 -19.65 2.24
CA HIS A 23 -16.72 -18.60 2.99
C HIS A 23 -17.54 -18.11 4.18
N GLU A 24 -18.84 -17.90 4.03
CA GLU A 24 -19.75 -17.52 5.13
C GLU A 24 -19.89 -18.62 6.18
N ARG A 25 -19.94 -19.90 5.76
CA ARG A 25 -19.86 -21.04 6.68
C ARG A 25 -18.55 -21.03 7.44
N TRP A 26 -17.43 -20.88 6.75
CA TRP A 26 -16.10 -20.85 7.35
C TRP A 26 -15.97 -19.69 8.34
N GLN A 27 -16.41 -18.48 8.00
CA GLN A 27 -16.36 -17.32 8.91
C GLN A 27 -17.16 -17.56 10.20
N ARG A 28 -18.34 -18.18 10.11
CA ARG A 28 -19.14 -18.51 11.31
C ARG A 28 -18.42 -19.49 12.25
N HIS A 29 -17.62 -20.39 11.71
CA HIS A 29 -16.81 -21.34 12.51
C HIS A 29 -15.46 -20.75 12.95
N ASN A 30 -15.06 -19.61 12.39
CA ASN A 30 -13.78 -18.95 12.66
C ASN A 30 -14.01 -17.46 12.95
N PRO A 31 -14.75 -17.11 14.01
CA PRO A 31 -15.10 -15.71 14.32
C PRO A 31 -13.87 -14.82 14.61
N ASP A 32 -12.78 -15.44 15.04
CA ASP A 32 -11.51 -14.77 15.34
C ASP A 32 -10.54 -14.74 14.16
N ALA A 33 -10.90 -15.32 13.00
CA ALA A 33 -10.05 -15.27 11.82
C ALA A 33 -9.92 -13.81 11.33
N ARG A 34 -8.69 -13.32 11.32
CA ARG A 34 -8.33 -11.97 10.88
C ARG A 34 -7.48 -12.07 9.61
N PRO A 35 -7.81 -11.36 8.52
CA PRO A 35 -6.89 -11.21 7.41
C PRO A 35 -5.67 -10.41 7.87
N TRP A 36 -4.53 -11.07 7.97
CA TRP A 36 -3.25 -10.48 8.37
C TRP A 36 -2.58 -9.65 7.25
N ILE A 37 -3.27 -9.51 6.11
CA ILE A 37 -2.80 -8.80 4.92
C ILE A 37 -3.83 -7.72 4.58
N ARG A 38 -3.35 -6.51 4.33
CA ARG A 38 -4.14 -5.42 3.74
C ARG A 38 -3.80 -5.36 2.25
N THR A 39 -4.83 -5.31 1.39
CA THR A 39 -4.65 -5.29 -0.06
C THR A 39 -5.47 -4.16 -0.68
N THR A 40 -4.92 -3.53 -1.70
CA THR A 40 -5.59 -2.56 -2.57
C THR A 40 -5.31 -2.93 -4.02
N VAL A 41 -6.24 -2.59 -4.91
CA VAL A 41 -6.09 -2.84 -6.35
C VAL A 41 -5.70 -1.55 -7.04
N TRP A 42 -4.72 -1.58 -7.95
CA TRP A 42 -4.28 -0.44 -8.79
C TRP A 42 -3.75 0.81 -8.06
N GLN A 43 -3.50 0.72 -6.76
CA GLN A 43 -2.90 1.81 -5.99
C GLN A 43 -2.22 1.28 -4.74
N VAL A 44 -1.22 2.02 -4.25
CA VAL A 44 -0.67 1.86 -2.91
C VAL A 44 -1.05 3.09 -2.08
N PRO A 45 -1.84 2.95 -1.00
CA PRO A 45 -2.19 4.05 -0.11
C PRO A 45 -0.96 4.76 0.45
N VAL A 46 -0.93 6.10 0.35
CA VAL A 46 0.13 6.97 0.87
C VAL A 46 0.50 6.64 2.33
N ARG A 47 -0.51 6.39 3.16
CA ARG A 47 -0.37 6.03 4.58
C ARG A 47 0.48 4.77 4.83
N TRP A 48 0.62 3.87 3.86
CA TRP A 48 1.46 2.68 4.00
C TRP A 48 2.94 3.00 3.84
N PHE A 49 3.29 3.96 2.97
CA PHE A 49 4.68 4.38 2.77
C PHE A 49 5.31 5.03 4.01
N VAL A 50 4.50 5.63 4.90
CA VAL A 50 4.98 6.20 6.18
C VAL A 50 5.72 5.17 7.05
N LEU A 51 5.44 3.88 6.88
CA LEU A 51 6.05 2.82 7.68
C LEU A 51 7.50 2.53 7.29
N PHE A 52 7.94 2.95 6.10
CA PHE A 52 9.20 2.52 5.50
C PHE A 52 10.14 3.69 5.29
N ARG A 53 11.44 3.38 5.25
CA ARG A 53 12.44 4.21 4.62
C ARG A 53 12.61 3.80 3.17
N ASP A 54 13.08 4.75 2.38
CA ASP A 54 13.29 4.50 0.97
C ASP A 54 14.45 3.54 0.70
N GLU A 55 15.45 3.49 1.59
CA GLU A 55 16.55 2.52 1.53
C GLU A 55 16.11 1.08 1.85
N GLU A 56 14.93 0.89 2.43
CA GLU A 56 14.35 -0.44 2.71
C GLU A 56 13.67 -1.05 1.47
N ARG A 57 13.79 -0.38 0.31
CA ARG A 57 13.29 -0.80 -0.99
C ARG A 57 14.16 -1.92 -1.59
N GLU A 58 13.52 -3.04 -1.90
CA GLU A 58 14.07 -4.10 -2.73
C GLU A 58 13.43 -4.04 -4.11
N TYR A 59 14.25 -3.90 -5.15
CA TYR A 59 13.79 -3.86 -6.54
C TYR A 59 14.70 -4.70 -7.42
N ALA A 60 14.11 -5.62 -8.17
CA ALA A 60 14.73 -6.27 -9.31
C ALA A 60 13.77 -6.18 -10.51
N ALA A 61 14.30 -5.73 -11.63
CA ALA A 61 13.56 -5.74 -12.89
C ALA A 61 13.40 -7.19 -13.38
N ALA A 62 12.42 -7.42 -14.26
CA ALA A 62 12.39 -8.65 -15.03
C ALA A 62 13.62 -8.64 -15.96
N ASP A 63 14.64 -9.41 -15.63
CA ASP A 63 15.71 -9.73 -16.55
C ASP A 63 15.26 -10.93 -17.40
N GLY A 64 15.53 -10.91 -18.71
CA GLY A 64 15.10 -11.97 -19.63
C GLY A 64 15.63 -13.38 -19.30
N GLU A 65 16.36 -13.54 -18.20
CA GLU A 65 16.94 -14.77 -17.66
C GLU A 65 15.99 -15.51 -16.68
N GLY A 66 14.76 -15.01 -16.50
CA GLY A 66 13.69 -15.72 -15.79
C GLY A 66 13.52 -15.33 -14.32
N GLY A 67 14.15 -14.24 -13.86
CA GLY A 67 13.85 -13.64 -12.56
C GLY A 67 12.44 -13.03 -12.52
N GLU A 68 11.65 -13.36 -11.50
CA GLU A 68 10.38 -12.68 -11.28
C GLU A 68 10.65 -11.22 -10.85
N PRO A 69 10.05 -10.22 -11.54
CA PRO A 69 10.21 -8.83 -11.14
C PRO A 69 9.67 -8.63 -9.73
N VAL A 70 10.43 -7.91 -8.91
CA VAL A 70 10.05 -7.63 -7.53
C VAL A 70 10.17 -6.14 -7.25
N LEU A 71 9.17 -5.59 -6.55
CA LEU A 71 9.30 -4.33 -5.85
C LEU A 71 8.59 -4.46 -4.50
N ARG A 72 9.36 -4.39 -3.42
CA ARG A 72 8.82 -4.47 -2.05
C ARG A 72 9.59 -3.58 -1.09
N TYR A 73 8.97 -3.25 0.04
CA TYR A 73 9.63 -2.65 1.19
C TYR A 73 9.48 -3.57 2.40
N ARG A 74 10.55 -3.75 3.19
CA ARG A 74 10.52 -4.57 4.41
C ARG A 74 11.18 -3.86 5.58
N THR A 75 10.53 -3.86 6.73
CA THR A 75 11.08 -3.24 7.93
C THR A 75 10.66 -3.96 9.21
N PRO A 76 11.47 -3.94 10.30
CA PRO A 76 11.04 -4.41 11.61
C PRO A 76 9.81 -3.67 12.13
N MET A 77 8.88 -4.40 12.75
CA MET A 77 7.64 -3.86 13.33
C MET A 77 7.90 -2.67 14.29
N VAL A 78 8.96 -2.74 15.09
CA VAL A 78 9.35 -1.65 15.99
C VAL A 78 9.67 -0.36 15.22
N GLU A 79 10.38 -0.45 14.11
CA GLU A 79 10.73 0.73 13.30
C GLU A 79 9.51 1.28 12.55
N ALA A 80 8.64 0.41 12.02
CA ALA A 80 7.37 0.81 11.42
C ALA A 80 6.51 1.61 12.42
N ARG A 81 6.29 1.07 13.63
CA ARG A 81 5.52 1.75 14.69
C ARG A 81 6.17 3.06 15.12
N ARG A 82 7.50 3.10 15.22
CA ARG A 82 8.25 4.31 15.59
C ARG A 82 8.10 5.40 14.53
N ARG A 83 8.16 5.06 13.23
CA ARG A 83 7.93 5.99 12.12
C ARG A 83 6.48 6.48 12.08
N LEU A 84 5.52 5.57 12.23
CA LEU A 84 4.11 5.93 12.32
C LEU A 84 3.85 6.93 13.45
N ALA A 85 4.37 6.66 14.65
CA ALA A 85 4.19 7.54 15.80
C ALA A 85 4.80 8.93 15.57
N ARG A 86 5.96 9.02 14.91
CA ARG A 86 6.55 10.29 14.49
C ARG A 86 5.68 11.02 13.47
N GLY A 87 5.26 10.34 12.40
CA GLY A 87 4.39 10.92 11.37
C GLY A 87 3.08 11.45 11.95
N LEU A 88 2.42 10.69 12.83
CA LEU A 88 1.21 11.13 13.52
C LEU A 88 1.45 12.35 14.42
N ARG A 89 2.60 12.44 15.09
CA ARG A 89 2.96 13.62 15.89
C ARG A 89 3.11 14.84 14.99
N THR A 90 3.89 14.72 13.92
CA THR A 90 4.12 15.82 12.96
C THR A 90 2.82 16.33 12.35
N LEU A 91 1.92 15.45 11.91
CA LEU A 91 0.64 15.85 11.34
C LEU A 91 -0.30 16.55 12.35
N ARG A 92 -0.24 16.16 13.63
CA ARG A 92 -1.01 16.82 14.70
C ARG A 92 -0.48 18.22 15.00
N GLU A 93 0.84 18.38 14.99
CA GLU A 93 1.52 19.65 15.29
C GLU A 93 1.38 20.66 14.14
N SER A 94 1.35 20.21 12.88
CA SER A 94 1.18 21.08 11.71
C SER A 94 -0.27 21.54 11.46
N ALA A 95 -1.19 21.25 12.38
CA ALA A 95 -2.64 21.43 12.21
C ALA A 95 -3.24 20.75 10.96
N ALA A 96 -2.50 19.84 10.33
CA ALA A 96 -2.95 19.01 9.21
C ALA A 96 -3.82 17.85 9.72
N GLN A 97 -5.02 18.20 10.21
CA GLN A 97 -6.05 17.20 10.53
C GLN A 97 -6.83 16.85 9.26
N GLY A 98 -7.08 15.56 9.05
CA GLY A 98 -7.79 15.09 7.87
C GLY A 98 -7.62 13.59 7.59
N PRO A 99 -8.04 13.13 6.39
CA PRO A 99 -8.11 11.70 6.05
C PRO A 99 -6.78 10.93 6.15
N LEU A 100 -5.65 11.61 5.97
CA LEU A 100 -4.33 11.01 6.13
C LEU A 100 -4.05 10.64 7.59
N THR A 101 -4.35 11.56 8.52
CA THR A 101 -4.16 11.35 9.95
C THR A 101 -5.06 10.21 10.46
N GLU A 102 -6.33 10.18 10.06
CA GLU A 102 -7.26 9.09 10.37
C GLU A 102 -6.75 7.76 9.81
N GLY A 103 -6.33 7.75 8.55
CA GLY A 103 -5.77 6.55 7.91
C GLY A 103 -4.51 6.03 8.61
N LEU A 104 -3.64 6.90 9.13
CA LEU A 104 -2.47 6.49 9.91
C LEU A 104 -2.83 5.95 11.28
N VAL A 105 -3.87 6.48 11.94
CA VAL A 105 -4.41 5.90 13.18
C VAL A 105 -4.91 4.48 12.92
N ASP A 106 -5.64 4.25 11.83
CA ASP A 106 -6.13 2.92 11.47
C ASP A 106 -5.00 1.93 11.16
N VAL A 107 -3.96 2.38 10.46
CA VAL A 107 -2.74 1.58 10.24
C VAL A 107 -2.09 1.24 11.58
N GLY A 108 -2.00 2.19 12.52
CA GLY A 108 -1.44 1.96 13.85
C GLY A 108 -2.17 0.89 14.63
N ARG A 109 -3.50 0.99 14.72
CA ARG A 109 -4.35 -0.01 15.37
C ARG A 109 -4.17 -1.40 14.77
N TRP A 110 -4.09 -1.48 13.44
CA TRP A 110 -3.83 -2.73 12.76
C TRP A 110 -2.42 -3.28 13.09
N LEU A 111 -1.39 -2.45 13.09
CA LEU A 111 -0.03 -2.87 13.45
C LEU A 111 0.07 -3.36 14.90
N GLU A 112 -0.74 -2.84 15.83
CA GLU A 112 -0.77 -3.25 17.24
C GLU A 112 -1.18 -4.72 17.43
N GLU A 113 -1.92 -5.30 16.48
CA GLU A 113 -2.35 -6.71 16.51
C GLU A 113 -1.20 -7.71 16.33
N PHE A 114 -0.03 -7.25 15.89
CA PHE A 114 1.12 -8.10 15.58
C PHE A 114 2.17 -8.11 16.68
N HIS A 115 2.93 -9.20 16.76
CA HIS A 115 4.05 -9.32 17.70
C HIS A 115 5.15 -8.30 17.36
N PRO A 116 5.75 -7.59 18.35
CA PRO A 116 6.73 -6.52 18.10
C PRO A 116 8.03 -6.96 17.42
N ARG A 117 8.36 -8.26 17.44
CA ARG A 117 9.53 -8.81 16.73
C ARG A 117 9.25 -9.24 15.28
N SER A 118 8.04 -9.02 14.78
CA SER A 118 7.67 -9.35 13.40
C SER A 118 8.24 -8.33 12.40
N LEU A 119 8.13 -8.63 11.12
CA LEU A 119 8.38 -7.69 10.02
C LEU A 119 7.05 -7.14 9.49
N VAL A 120 7.10 -5.94 8.90
CA VAL A 120 6.04 -5.40 8.05
C VAL A 120 6.58 -5.34 6.63
N GLU A 121 5.77 -5.77 5.68
CA GLU A 121 6.10 -5.77 4.26
C GLU A 121 5.03 -5.01 3.47
N LEU A 122 5.49 -4.19 2.53
CA LEU A 122 4.67 -3.63 1.47
C LEU A 122 5.13 -4.27 0.16
N ASP A 123 4.32 -5.16 -0.36
CA ASP A 123 4.54 -5.87 -1.63
C ASP A 123 3.69 -5.20 -2.73
N TYR A 124 4.31 -4.87 -3.87
CA TYR A 124 3.60 -4.29 -5.01
C TYR A 124 2.71 -5.31 -5.74
N GLY A 125 2.90 -6.60 -5.46
CA GLY A 125 2.16 -7.71 -6.05
C GLY A 125 2.13 -7.59 -7.56
N GLY A 126 0.95 -7.76 -8.16
CA GLY A 126 0.78 -7.69 -9.62
C GLY A 126 1.15 -6.35 -10.29
N LEU A 127 1.37 -5.26 -9.54
CA LEU A 127 1.78 -3.98 -10.12
C LEU A 127 3.14 -4.09 -10.83
N VAL A 128 4.02 -4.99 -10.38
CA VAL A 128 5.33 -5.22 -11.03
C VAL A 128 5.20 -5.72 -12.46
N HIS A 129 4.06 -6.29 -12.83
CA HIS A 129 3.76 -6.73 -14.20
C HIS A 129 2.95 -5.69 -15.00
N ALA A 130 2.31 -4.74 -14.32
CA ALA A 130 1.47 -3.71 -14.95
C ALA A 130 2.23 -2.42 -15.26
N LEU A 131 3.36 -2.17 -14.58
CA LEU A 131 4.19 -0.98 -14.72
C LEU A 131 5.47 -1.28 -15.51
N SER A 132 5.98 -0.30 -16.25
CA SER A 132 7.27 -0.47 -16.93
C SER A 132 8.42 -0.51 -15.93
N ALA A 133 9.53 -1.13 -16.31
CA ALA A 133 10.75 -1.17 -15.50
C ALA A 133 11.25 0.24 -15.14
N GLU A 134 11.11 1.22 -16.04
CA GLU A 134 11.44 2.63 -15.78
C GLU A 134 10.55 3.23 -14.70
N GLN A 135 9.23 2.99 -14.76
CA GLN A 135 8.29 3.47 -13.75
C GLN A 135 8.55 2.85 -12.38
N LEU A 136 8.85 1.54 -12.33
CA LEU A 136 9.17 0.83 -11.10
C LEU A 136 10.51 1.28 -10.51
N ALA A 137 11.53 1.46 -11.36
CA ALA A 137 12.84 1.96 -10.96
C ALA A 137 12.77 3.40 -10.41
N GLY A 138 11.96 4.25 -11.03
CA GLY A 138 11.72 5.64 -10.64
C GLY A 138 10.73 5.83 -9.49
N ASP A 139 10.07 4.77 -9.01
CA ASP A 139 9.16 4.86 -7.87
C ASP A 139 9.95 4.99 -6.56
N ARG A 140 9.96 6.22 -6.03
CA ARG A 140 10.53 6.62 -4.73
C ARG A 140 9.45 7.18 -3.80
N SER A 141 8.25 6.57 -3.82
CA SER A 141 7.10 7.03 -3.04
C SER A 141 7.36 7.10 -1.53
N ALA A 142 8.18 6.18 -0.98
CA ALA A 142 8.60 6.25 0.41
C ALA A 142 9.45 7.49 0.71
N ALA A 143 10.35 7.90 -0.19
CA ALA A 143 11.14 9.11 -0.05
C ALA A 143 10.26 10.36 -0.13
N ASP A 144 9.36 10.46 -1.11
CA ASP A 144 8.45 11.60 -1.25
C ASP A 144 7.59 11.79 0.01
N VAL A 145 7.09 10.70 0.62
CA VAL A 145 6.33 10.77 1.87
C VAL A 145 7.20 11.22 3.04
N ALA A 146 8.43 10.73 3.14
CA ALA A 146 9.36 11.14 4.18
C ALA A 146 9.74 12.63 4.06
N GLU A 147 9.98 13.11 2.84
CA GLU A 147 10.24 14.52 2.52
C GLU A 147 9.05 15.40 2.92
N GLY A 148 7.83 15.02 2.51
CA GLY A 148 6.62 15.77 2.84
C GLY A 148 6.37 15.85 4.35
N LEU A 149 6.57 14.76 5.09
CA LEU A 149 6.48 14.77 6.55
C LEU A 149 7.58 15.62 7.19
N ALA A 150 8.82 15.59 6.67
CA ALA A 150 9.90 16.41 7.18
C ALA A 150 9.62 17.92 6.99
N ALA A 151 9.17 18.31 5.80
CA ALA A 151 8.79 19.69 5.47
C ALA A 151 7.66 20.20 6.37
N LEU A 152 6.61 19.39 6.59
CA LEU A 152 5.55 19.71 7.55
C LEU A 152 6.09 19.91 8.97
N GLY A 153 7.06 19.10 9.39
CA GLY A 153 7.70 19.21 10.71
C GLY A 153 8.48 20.51 10.91
N THR A 154 8.93 21.16 9.84
CA THR A 154 9.62 22.47 9.88
C THR A 154 8.72 23.64 9.53
N GLY A 155 7.42 23.41 9.33
CA GLY A 155 6.45 24.44 8.91
C GLY A 155 6.53 24.81 7.42
N ASP A 156 7.30 24.06 6.62
CA ASP A 156 7.42 24.26 5.18
C ASP A 156 6.24 23.60 4.46
N SER A 157 5.15 24.35 4.37
CA SER A 157 3.93 23.89 3.69
C SER A 157 4.10 23.77 2.17
N GLU A 158 5.00 24.55 1.58
CA GLU A 158 5.25 24.55 0.13
C GLU A 158 6.00 23.29 -0.28
N GLY A 159 7.13 23.00 0.37
CA GLY A 159 7.88 21.76 0.14
C GLY A 159 7.06 20.50 0.43
N ALA A 160 6.20 20.54 1.46
CA ALA A 160 5.25 19.46 1.71
C ALA A 160 4.24 19.25 0.56
N GLY A 161 3.76 20.35 -0.02
CA GLY A 161 2.87 20.35 -1.17
C GLY A 161 3.52 19.79 -2.43
N GLU A 162 4.77 20.17 -2.71
CA GLU A 162 5.55 19.67 -3.85
C GLU A 162 5.78 18.16 -3.75
N ALA A 163 6.22 17.67 -2.59
CA ALA A 163 6.42 16.24 -2.35
C ALA A 163 5.11 15.44 -2.53
N TYR A 164 4.01 15.96 -1.99
CA TYR A 164 2.68 15.36 -2.18
C TYR A 164 2.24 15.38 -3.65
N ALA A 165 2.51 16.46 -4.39
CA ALA A 165 2.14 16.58 -5.79
C ALA A 165 2.88 15.54 -6.66
N ARG A 166 4.19 15.33 -6.44
CA ARG A 166 4.96 14.28 -7.15
C ARG A 166 4.38 12.90 -6.91
N LEU A 167 4.04 12.59 -5.66
CA LEU A 167 3.41 11.32 -5.29
C LEU A 167 2.02 11.16 -5.94
N ALA A 168 1.19 12.20 -5.87
CA ALA A 168 -0.15 12.18 -6.44
C ALA A 168 -0.13 12.00 -7.96
N GLU A 169 0.82 12.65 -8.65
CA GLU A 169 1.03 12.50 -10.09
C GLU A 169 1.41 11.07 -10.46
N ARG A 170 2.42 10.51 -9.78
CA ARG A 170 2.87 9.13 -10.00
C ARG A 170 1.70 8.14 -9.89
N TRP A 171 0.91 8.24 -8.82
CA TRP A 171 -0.19 7.30 -8.57
C TRP A 171 -1.44 7.59 -9.40
N ARG A 172 -1.62 8.80 -9.93
CA ARG A 172 -2.69 9.07 -10.92
C ARG A 172 -2.42 8.30 -12.21
N ALA A 173 -1.19 8.36 -12.74
CA ALA A 173 -0.81 7.61 -13.94
C ALA A 173 -1.00 6.09 -13.80
N VAL A 174 -0.83 5.55 -12.59
CA VAL A 174 -1.11 4.12 -12.31
C VAL A 174 -2.61 3.83 -12.29
N ARG A 175 -3.42 4.69 -11.66
CA ARG A 175 -4.88 4.54 -11.60
C ARG A 175 -5.54 4.65 -12.97
N ASP A 176 -5.06 5.52 -13.84
CA ASP A 176 -5.65 5.69 -15.18
C ASP A 176 -5.57 4.41 -16.03
N ARG A 177 -4.58 3.54 -15.76
CA ARG A 177 -4.49 2.21 -16.38
C ARG A 177 -5.63 1.27 -15.99
N GLN A 178 -6.28 1.47 -14.84
CA GLN A 178 -7.47 0.70 -14.49
C GLN A 178 -8.59 0.87 -15.53
N PHE A 179 -8.68 2.06 -16.14
CA PHE A 179 -9.73 2.44 -17.08
C PHE A 179 -9.30 2.33 -18.55
N THR A 180 -8.03 1.99 -18.81
CA THR A 180 -7.51 1.79 -20.16
C THR A 180 -7.74 0.33 -20.59
N ASN A 181 -9.01 -0.06 -20.73
CA ASN A 181 -9.47 -1.33 -21.31
C ASN A 181 -10.56 -1.04 -22.35
#